data_AF-Q2G4N1-F1
#
_entry.id   AF-Q2G4N1-F1
#
_cell.length_a   1.000
_cell.length_b   1.000
_cell.length_c   1.000
_cell.angle_alpha   90.00
_cell.angle_beta   90.00
_cell.angle_gamma   90.00
#
_symmetry.space_group_name_H-M   'P 1'
#
loop_
_entity.id
_entity.type
_entity.pdbx_description
1 polymer ?
#
loop_
_entity_poly.entity_id
_entity_poly.type
_entity_poly.pdbx_seq_one_letter_code
_entity_poly.pdbx_strand_id
1 'polypeptide(L)'
;MAKQPDSLTILALRALQDLEQRAHIGTVELTQSDRVALEWLVRAGVAQRWQVRNLISALTAPISNPIHASGDHYMRATAATTALEAWHHIAGVERQDCIRRAIAARRYCVEMLDPEDQQPQPWHMCNRYRPGDRHMITQLFAASPARPFNDGPPIVHPREPGFVVRRDHHGALVLDQMTWGFPVILNGKRGQPLKPKPVNNARFDKLDKFWGRWSRVPAQRCLVPTAHYAEAEGPSGEMRTTWLSLKSTPVFAWAGLWATHEDWGPVYTCVMTDNAPELADIHDRSPVILAPEDWEAWLTAPLEELRRFDRPWPASDTNIVRTPVPWSKGGREDAYLGALPSAPWL
;
A
#
# COMPACT_ATOMS: atom_id res chain seq x y z
N MET A 1 16.08 -2.44 -28.64
CA MET A 1 14.81 -2.03 -28.01
C MET A 1 13.95 -3.26 -27.88
N ALA A 2 13.58 -3.66 -26.65
CA ALA A 2 12.62 -4.75 -26.47
C ALA A 2 11.26 -4.30 -27.02
N LYS A 3 10.64 -5.15 -27.84
CA LYS A 3 9.32 -4.86 -28.43
C LYS A 3 8.29 -4.90 -27.32
N GLN A 4 7.48 -3.85 -27.15
CA GLN A 4 6.40 -3.87 -26.16
C GLN A 4 5.43 -5.04 -26.47
N PRO A 5 4.99 -5.78 -25.44
CA PRO A 5 4.07 -6.90 -25.64
C PRO A 5 2.71 -6.40 -26.15
N ASP A 6 2.18 -7.06 -27.17
CA ASP A 6 0.87 -6.73 -27.72
C ASP A 6 -0.26 -7.16 -26.76
N SER A 7 -1.42 -6.52 -26.91
CA SER A 7 -2.57 -6.73 -26.01
C SER A 7 -3.09 -8.18 -26.02
N LEU A 8 -2.96 -8.91 -27.13
CA LEU A 8 -3.40 -10.30 -27.22
C LEU A 8 -2.45 -11.23 -26.44
N THR A 9 -1.14 -10.96 -26.46
CA THR A 9 -0.15 -11.67 -25.66
C THR A 9 -0.40 -11.46 -24.16
N ILE A 10 -0.72 -10.24 -23.73
CA ILE A 10 -1.09 -9.95 -22.33
C ILE A 10 -2.36 -10.69 -21.93
N LEU A 11 -3.39 -10.68 -22.78
CA LEU A 11 -4.64 -11.41 -22.53
C LEU A 11 -4.43 -12.93 -22.45
N ALA A 12 -3.60 -13.49 -23.33
CA ALA A 12 -3.26 -14.91 -23.32
C ALA A 12 -2.53 -15.32 -22.03
N LEU A 13 -1.58 -14.50 -21.54
CA LEU A 13 -0.90 -14.74 -20.27
C LEU A 13 -1.86 -14.67 -19.07
N ARG A 14 -2.83 -13.75 -19.07
CA ARG A 14 -3.87 -13.66 -18.03
C ARG A 14 -4.78 -14.88 -18.00
N ALA A 15 -5.24 -15.35 -19.17
CA ALA A 15 -6.06 -16.56 -19.25
C ALA A 15 -5.36 -17.79 -18.63
N LEU A 16 -4.03 -17.86 -18.78
CA LEU A 16 -3.25 -18.94 -18.19
C LEU A 16 -2.97 -18.77 -16.69
N GLN A 17 -2.98 -17.55 -16.16
CA GLN A 17 -2.97 -17.34 -14.70
C GLN A 17 -4.23 -17.91 -14.05
N ASP A 18 -5.39 -17.77 -14.70
CA ASP A 18 -6.64 -18.39 -14.23
C ASP A 18 -6.56 -19.93 -14.29
N LEU A 19 -5.91 -20.49 -15.31
CA LEU A 19 -5.64 -21.93 -15.41
C LEU A 19 -4.72 -22.43 -14.29
N GLU A 20 -3.68 -21.69 -13.93
CA GLU A 20 -2.80 -22.01 -12.79
C GLU A 20 -3.56 -22.02 -11.47
N GLN A 21 -4.41 -21.02 -11.22
CA GLN A 21 -5.26 -20.97 -10.02
C GLN A 21 -6.19 -22.19 -9.94
N ARG A 22 -6.79 -22.58 -11.07
CA ARG A 22 -7.62 -23.79 -11.17
C ARG A 22 -6.80 -25.05 -10.88
N ALA A 23 -5.57 -25.14 -11.39
CA ALA A 23 -4.65 -26.24 -11.11
C ALA A 23 -4.32 -26.37 -9.61
N HIS A 24 -4.15 -25.25 -8.89
CA HIS A 24 -3.91 -25.24 -7.45
C HIS A 24 -5.06 -25.81 -6.61
N ILE A 25 -6.31 -25.62 -7.06
CA ILE A 25 -7.50 -26.15 -6.38
C ILE A 25 -7.96 -27.51 -6.95
N GLY A 26 -7.17 -28.08 -7.86
CA GLY A 26 -7.38 -29.43 -8.40
C GLY A 26 -8.33 -29.55 -9.58
N THR A 27 -8.75 -28.44 -10.17
CA THR A 27 -9.59 -28.44 -11.37
C THR A 27 -8.72 -28.19 -12.61
N VAL A 28 -8.58 -29.17 -13.50
CA VAL A 28 -7.57 -29.10 -14.58
C VAL A 28 -8.16 -29.33 -15.98
N GLU A 29 -9.44 -29.03 -16.12
CA GLU A 29 -10.08 -29.07 -17.44
C GLU A 29 -9.65 -27.86 -18.28
N LEU A 30 -9.02 -28.14 -19.42
CA LEU A 30 -8.62 -27.12 -20.38
C LEU A 30 -9.82 -26.63 -21.18
N THR A 31 -10.21 -25.38 -20.93
CA THR A 31 -11.25 -24.67 -21.66
C THR A 31 -10.82 -24.35 -23.10
N GLN A 32 -11.76 -23.93 -23.94
CA GLN A 32 -11.44 -23.43 -25.27
C GLN A 32 -10.55 -22.18 -25.20
N SER A 33 -10.79 -21.30 -24.23
CA SER A 33 -9.98 -20.09 -24.00
C SER A 33 -8.53 -20.43 -23.68
N ASP A 34 -8.28 -21.45 -22.84
CA ASP A 34 -6.92 -21.89 -22.49
C ASP A 34 -6.17 -22.38 -23.74
N ARG A 35 -6.86 -23.15 -24.59
CA ARG A 35 -6.26 -23.69 -25.83
C ARG A 35 -5.92 -22.58 -26.81
N VAL A 36 -6.80 -21.60 -26.97
CA VAL A 36 -6.57 -20.43 -27.83
C VAL A 36 -5.41 -19.60 -27.29
N ALA A 37 -5.32 -19.39 -25.97
CA ALA A 37 -4.22 -18.68 -25.34
C ALA A 37 -2.88 -19.39 -25.56
N LEU A 38 -2.81 -20.71 -25.32
CA LEU A 38 -1.60 -21.52 -25.55
C LEU A 38 -1.16 -21.49 -27.01
N GLU A 39 -2.12 -21.59 -27.95
CA GLU A 39 -1.80 -21.50 -29.38
C GLU A 39 -1.30 -20.10 -29.76
N TRP A 40 -1.91 -19.05 -29.21
CA TRP A 40 -1.45 -17.68 -29.42
C TRP A 40 -0.02 -17.47 -28.95
N LEU A 41 0.33 -17.92 -27.73
CA LEU A 41 1.69 -17.78 -27.19
C LEU A 41 2.74 -18.50 -28.05
N VAL A 42 2.38 -19.61 -28.69
CA VAL A 42 3.25 -20.26 -29.68
C VAL A 42 3.41 -19.41 -30.93
N ARG A 43 2.32 -18.86 -31.46
CA ARG A 43 2.35 -18.01 -32.66
C ARG A 43 3.11 -16.71 -32.43
N ALA A 44 3.00 -16.14 -31.23
CA ALA A 44 3.69 -14.93 -30.80
C ALA A 44 5.18 -15.16 -30.49
N GLY A 45 5.67 -16.41 -30.53
CA GLY A 45 7.05 -16.76 -30.21
C GLY A 45 7.39 -16.72 -28.72
N VAL A 46 6.39 -16.60 -27.85
CA VAL A 46 6.55 -16.58 -26.39
C VAL A 46 6.75 -17.99 -25.82
N ALA A 47 6.14 -19.00 -26.46
CA ALA A 47 6.25 -20.40 -26.09
C ALA A 47 6.63 -21.26 -27.29
N GLN A 48 7.32 -22.38 -27.03
CA GLN A 48 7.57 -23.40 -28.05
C GLN A 48 6.51 -24.51 -27.95
N ARG A 49 6.14 -25.12 -29.09
CA ARG A 49 5.11 -26.17 -29.16
C ARG A 49 5.36 -27.34 -28.21
N TRP A 50 6.62 -27.70 -27.96
CA TRP A 50 6.94 -28.78 -27.03
C TRP A 50 6.73 -28.36 -25.56
N GLN A 51 6.97 -27.09 -25.20
CA GLN A 51 6.71 -26.57 -23.85
C GLN A 51 5.22 -26.62 -23.55
N VAL A 52 4.39 -26.20 -24.51
CA VAL A 52 2.92 -26.30 -24.40
C VAL A 52 2.46 -27.74 -24.25
N ARG A 53 3.01 -28.68 -25.05
CA ARG A 53 2.68 -30.11 -24.92
C ARG A 53 3.03 -30.67 -23.53
N ASN A 54 4.22 -30.33 -23.01
CA ASN A 54 4.65 -30.77 -21.69
C ASN A 54 3.77 -30.21 -20.58
N LEU A 55 3.40 -28.93 -20.66
CA LEU A 55 2.49 -28.30 -19.71
C LEU A 55 1.12 -29.00 -19.72
N ILE A 56 0.53 -29.20 -20.89
CA ILE A 56 -0.75 -29.91 -21.03
C ILE A 56 -0.63 -31.31 -20.42
N SER A 57 0.43 -32.05 -20.76
CA SER A 57 0.64 -33.40 -20.22
C SER A 57 0.74 -33.42 -18.70
N ALA A 58 1.42 -32.44 -18.09
CA ALA A 58 1.54 -32.33 -16.63
C ALA A 58 0.17 -32.03 -16.01
N LEU A 59 -0.56 -31.08 -16.58
CA LEU A 59 -1.87 -30.65 -16.12
C LEU A 59 -2.92 -31.78 -16.20
N THR A 60 -2.90 -32.58 -17.26
CA THR A 60 -3.90 -33.63 -17.49
C THR A 60 -3.46 -35.03 -17.03
N ALA A 61 -2.27 -35.18 -16.45
CA ALA A 61 -1.80 -36.48 -15.95
C ALA A 61 -2.77 -37.04 -14.89
N PRO A 62 -3.16 -38.32 -14.93
CA PRO A 62 -4.09 -38.88 -13.93
C PRO A 62 -3.52 -38.75 -12.51
N ILE A 63 -4.39 -38.56 -11.52
CA ILE A 63 -3.98 -38.59 -10.11
C ILE A 63 -3.59 -40.03 -9.76
N SER A 64 -2.35 -40.22 -9.36
CA SER A 64 -1.73 -41.53 -9.17
C SER A 64 -2.28 -42.24 -7.92
N ASN A 65 -2.65 -41.46 -6.89
CA ASN A 65 -3.28 -41.97 -5.66
C ASN A 65 -4.19 -40.90 -5.02
N PRO A 66 -5.50 -41.15 -4.83
CA PRO A 66 -6.41 -40.21 -4.18
C PRO A 66 -6.00 -39.77 -2.77
N ILE A 67 -5.26 -40.63 -2.04
CA ILE A 67 -4.73 -40.33 -0.69
C ILE A 67 -3.59 -39.29 -0.75
N HIS A 68 -2.88 -39.22 -1.87
CA HIS A 68 -1.80 -38.25 -2.13
C HIS A 68 -2.19 -37.21 -3.18
N ALA A 69 -3.50 -36.99 -3.40
CA ALA A 69 -3.99 -36.00 -4.35
C ALA A 69 -3.35 -34.62 -4.14
N SER A 70 -3.06 -34.25 -2.88
CA SER A 70 -2.32 -33.01 -2.55
C SER A 70 -0.94 -32.90 -3.21
N GLY A 71 -0.19 -34.00 -3.31
CA GLY A 71 1.11 -34.05 -3.98
C GLY A 71 0.99 -33.93 -5.50
N ASP A 72 0.02 -34.61 -6.10
CA ASP A 72 -0.23 -34.51 -7.55
C ASP A 72 -0.74 -33.12 -7.93
N HIS A 73 -1.62 -32.52 -7.13
CA HIS A 73 -2.05 -31.12 -7.29
C HIS A 73 -0.89 -30.14 -7.17
N TYR A 74 0.02 -30.37 -6.21
CA TYR A 74 1.23 -29.57 -6.07
C TYR A 74 2.13 -29.65 -7.30
N MET A 75 2.35 -30.85 -7.86
CA MET A 75 3.17 -31.03 -9.07
C MET A 75 2.56 -30.35 -10.29
N ARG A 76 1.24 -30.45 -10.48
CA ARG A 76 0.52 -29.77 -11.57
C ARG A 76 0.63 -28.25 -11.47
N ALA A 77 0.40 -27.72 -10.28
CA ALA A 77 0.52 -26.30 -10.03
C ALA A 77 1.95 -25.79 -10.27
N THR A 78 2.95 -26.54 -9.80
CA THR A 78 4.37 -26.22 -10.01
C THR A 78 4.72 -26.16 -11.51
N ALA A 79 4.21 -27.09 -12.31
CA ALA A 79 4.41 -27.08 -13.76
C ALA A 79 3.78 -25.84 -14.43
N ALA A 80 2.57 -25.45 -14.01
CA ALA A 80 1.89 -24.25 -14.51
C ALA A 80 2.63 -22.97 -14.11
N THR A 81 3.02 -22.85 -12.84
CA THR A 81 3.80 -21.73 -12.33
C THR A 81 5.11 -21.55 -13.10
N THR A 82 5.86 -22.63 -13.28
CA THR A 82 7.17 -22.59 -13.96
C THR A 82 7.03 -22.16 -15.42
N ALA A 83 6.03 -22.69 -16.13
CA ALA A 83 5.76 -22.30 -17.52
C ALA A 83 5.36 -20.83 -17.63
N LEU A 84 4.47 -20.36 -16.74
CA LEU A 84 4.00 -18.97 -16.72
C LEU A 84 5.12 -17.98 -16.43
N GLU A 85 6.00 -18.26 -15.47
CA GLU A 85 7.13 -17.39 -15.16
C GLU A 85 8.06 -17.23 -16.38
N ALA A 86 8.40 -18.33 -17.04
CA ALA A 86 9.23 -18.32 -18.24
C ALA A 86 8.57 -17.50 -19.37
N TRP A 87 7.27 -17.68 -19.60
CA TRP A 87 6.55 -17.01 -20.69
C TRP A 87 6.30 -15.53 -20.43
N HIS A 88 6.05 -15.13 -19.17
CA HIS A 88 5.98 -13.71 -18.79
C HIS A 88 7.32 -13.01 -19.04
N HIS A 89 8.43 -13.65 -18.66
CA HIS A 89 9.77 -13.13 -18.90
C HIS A 89 10.07 -12.98 -20.40
N ILE A 90 9.79 -14.01 -21.21
CA ILE A 90 9.99 -13.96 -22.67
C ILE A 90 9.13 -12.87 -23.32
N ALA A 91 7.89 -12.69 -22.85
CA ALA A 91 6.99 -11.65 -23.35
C ALA A 91 7.35 -10.23 -22.86
N GLY A 92 8.27 -10.09 -21.90
CA GLY A 92 8.54 -8.79 -21.25
C GLY A 92 7.32 -8.23 -20.51
N VAL A 93 6.45 -9.12 -20.00
CA VAL A 93 5.25 -8.76 -19.22
C VAL A 93 5.53 -9.06 -17.76
N GLU A 94 5.51 -8.04 -16.90
CA GLU A 94 5.70 -8.23 -15.47
C GLU A 94 4.53 -9.01 -14.84
N ARG A 95 4.85 -10.04 -14.05
CA ARG A 95 3.87 -10.86 -13.34
C ARG A 95 3.61 -10.28 -11.95
N GLN A 96 2.35 -9.95 -11.65
CA GLN A 96 1.95 -9.41 -10.34
C GLN A 96 2.33 -10.34 -9.16
N ASP A 97 2.32 -11.66 -9.37
CA ASP A 97 2.75 -12.61 -8.36
C ASP A 97 4.26 -12.70 -8.19
N CYS A 98 5.05 -12.38 -9.23
CA CYS A 98 6.50 -12.23 -9.10
C CYS A 98 6.84 -10.94 -8.35
N ILE A 99 6.06 -9.87 -8.51
CA ILE A 99 6.17 -8.66 -7.68
C ILE A 99 5.80 -8.99 -6.23
N ARG A 100 4.68 -9.67 -5.98
CA ARG A 100 4.29 -10.10 -4.63
C ARG A 100 5.24 -11.11 -4.01
N ARG A 101 5.79 -12.05 -4.78
CA ARG A 101 6.84 -13.00 -4.35
C ARG A 101 8.19 -12.31 -4.18
N ALA A 102 8.54 -11.29 -4.95
CA ALA A 102 9.74 -10.51 -4.74
C ALA A 102 9.61 -9.62 -3.49
N ILE A 103 8.44 -9.03 -3.25
CA ILE A 103 8.11 -8.31 -2.02
C ILE A 103 8.09 -9.28 -0.84
N ALA A 104 7.48 -10.46 -0.98
CA ALA A 104 7.45 -11.49 0.06
C ALA A 104 8.84 -12.12 0.29
N ALA A 105 9.63 -12.38 -0.75
CA ALA A 105 11.00 -12.86 -0.64
C ALA A 105 11.92 -11.78 -0.05
N ARG A 106 11.74 -10.50 -0.37
CA ARG A 106 12.39 -9.40 0.35
C ARG A 106 11.95 -9.32 1.82
N ARG A 107 10.73 -9.77 2.13
CA ARG A 107 10.14 -9.77 3.48
C ARG A 107 10.46 -11.02 4.30
N TYR A 108 10.77 -12.16 3.66
CA TYR A 108 10.89 -13.48 4.29
C TYR A 108 12.16 -14.28 3.90
N CYS A 109 12.82 -13.97 2.79
CA CYS A 109 14.10 -14.57 2.38
C CYS A 109 15.25 -13.58 2.60
N VAL A 110 15.51 -13.27 3.87
CA VAL A 110 16.76 -12.65 4.31
C VAL A 110 17.91 -13.69 4.31
N GLU A 111 17.59 -14.98 4.17
CA GLU A 111 18.54 -16.09 4.37
C GLU A 111 19.44 -16.46 3.16
N MET A 112 19.33 -15.79 2.01
CA MET A 112 20.14 -16.12 0.82
C MET A 112 21.13 -15.04 0.38
N LEU A 113 21.35 -14.00 1.18
CA LEU A 113 22.39 -13.00 0.94
C LEU A 113 23.24 -12.88 2.21
N ASP A 114 24.48 -13.38 2.14
CA ASP A 114 25.59 -13.33 3.11
C ASP A 114 25.26 -13.38 4.63
N PRO A 115 25.70 -14.40 5.38
CA PRO A 115 25.36 -14.57 6.80
C PRO A 115 25.91 -13.55 7.79
N GLU A 116 26.66 -12.52 7.36
CA GLU A 116 27.45 -11.73 8.31
C GLU A 116 26.94 -10.34 8.68
N ASP A 117 25.94 -9.72 8.03
CA ASP A 117 25.72 -8.30 8.40
C ASP A 117 24.37 -7.62 8.12
N GLN A 118 23.21 -8.25 8.38
CA GLN A 118 21.97 -7.48 8.65
C GLN A 118 20.81 -8.33 9.16
N GLN A 119 20.45 -8.20 10.44
CA GLN A 119 19.11 -8.54 10.91
C GLN A 119 18.07 -7.72 10.12
N PRO A 120 16.92 -8.28 9.71
CA PRO A 120 15.86 -7.50 9.08
C PRO A 120 15.47 -6.37 10.03
N GLN A 121 15.70 -5.13 9.59
CA GLN A 121 15.46 -3.96 10.41
C GLN A 121 13.96 -3.88 10.73
N PRO A 122 13.57 -3.73 12.01
CA PRO A 122 12.17 -3.50 12.35
C PRO A 122 11.75 -2.16 11.72
N TRP A 123 10.94 -2.21 10.66
CA TRP A 123 10.40 -1.01 10.03
C TRP A 123 9.63 -0.19 11.07
N HIS A 124 10.03 1.07 11.25
CA HIS A 124 9.37 1.98 12.16
C HIS A 124 8.21 2.64 11.44
N MET A 125 7.01 2.52 12.00
CA MET A 125 5.80 3.09 11.43
C MET A 125 5.93 4.59 11.17
N CYS A 126 5.49 5.06 10.00
CA CYS A 126 5.21 6.46 9.72
C CYS A 126 4.50 7.13 10.90
N ASN A 127 5.15 8.11 11.54
CA ASN A 127 4.64 8.73 12.75
C ASN A 127 4.87 10.24 12.80
N ARG A 128 5.14 10.88 11.66
CA ARG A 128 5.17 12.32 11.56
C ARG A 128 4.88 12.79 10.15
N TYR A 129 4.17 13.90 10.06
CA TYR A 129 3.87 14.55 8.79
C TYR A 129 3.77 16.07 8.98
N ARG A 130 3.90 16.82 7.90
CA ARG A 130 3.66 18.27 7.83
C ARG A 130 2.33 18.47 7.11
N PRO A 131 1.32 19.12 7.72
CA PRO A 131 -0.01 19.25 7.12
C PRO A 131 -0.04 20.17 5.90
N GLY A 132 0.79 21.23 5.89
CA GLY A 132 0.75 22.30 4.90
C GLY A 132 0.12 23.57 5.45
N ASP A 133 0.11 24.64 4.65
CA ASP A 133 -0.49 25.92 5.03
C ASP A 133 -2.02 25.84 5.07
N ARG A 134 -2.62 26.40 6.12
CA ARG A 134 -4.08 26.32 6.34
C ARG A 134 -4.87 27.01 5.22
N HIS A 135 -4.42 28.16 4.72
CA HIS A 135 -5.13 28.88 3.67
C HIS A 135 -5.15 28.06 2.38
N MET A 136 -3.98 27.53 1.98
CA MET A 136 -3.87 26.61 0.84
C MET A 136 -4.77 25.39 0.99
N ILE A 137 -4.80 24.76 2.18
CA ILE A 137 -5.67 23.62 2.46
C ILE A 137 -7.15 24.00 2.28
N THR A 138 -7.61 25.10 2.87
CA THR A 138 -9.02 25.51 2.76
C THR A 138 -9.44 25.78 1.31
N GLN A 139 -8.54 26.34 0.48
CA GLN A 139 -8.79 26.56 -0.94
C GLN A 139 -8.80 25.26 -1.74
N LEU A 140 -7.77 24.42 -1.58
CA LEU A 140 -7.61 23.17 -2.33
C LEU A 140 -8.79 22.21 -2.12
N PHE A 141 -9.25 22.08 -0.88
CA PHE A 141 -10.34 21.18 -0.52
C PHE A 141 -11.72 21.84 -0.56
N ALA A 142 -11.81 23.13 -0.91
CA ALA A 142 -13.02 23.94 -0.80
C ALA A 142 -13.72 23.78 0.57
N ALA A 143 -12.92 23.75 1.64
CA ALA A 143 -13.35 23.37 2.98
C ALA A 143 -13.25 24.55 3.96
N SER A 144 -14.38 24.94 4.54
CA SER A 144 -14.41 26.00 5.56
C SER A 144 -14.08 25.45 6.95
N PRO A 145 -13.43 26.21 7.86
CA PRO A 145 -13.18 25.76 9.21
C PRO A 145 -14.47 25.38 9.95
N ALA A 146 -14.54 24.16 10.49
CA ALA A 146 -15.69 23.65 11.23
C ALA A 146 -15.91 24.37 12.57
N ARG A 147 -14.82 24.87 13.16
CA ARG A 147 -14.78 25.66 14.39
C ARG A 147 -13.48 26.46 14.46
N PRO A 148 -13.35 27.46 15.35
CA PRO A 148 -12.06 28.10 15.61
C PRO A 148 -11.04 27.11 16.21
N PHE A 149 -9.83 27.08 15.66
CA PHE A 149 -8.67 26.37 16.19
C PHE A 149 -7.39 27.10 15.75
N ASN A 150 -6.27 26.85 16.45
CA ASN A 150 -4.95 27.34 16.03
C ASN A 150 -4.36 26.44 14.93
N ASP A 151 -3.24 26.84 14.34
CA ASP A 151 -2.64 26.10 13.22
C ASP A 151 -2.01 24.75 13.63
N GLY A 152 -1.98 24.43 14.92
CA GLY A 152 -1.33 23.22 15.42
C GLY A 152 0.20 23.24 15.27
N PRO A 153 0.88 22.10 15.48
CA PRO A 153 2.32 22.02 15.30
C PRO A 153 2.70 21.97 13.81
N PRO A 154 3.87 22.50 13.41
CA PRO A 154 4.34 22.44 12.03
C PRO A 154 4.69 21.01 11.57
N ILE A 155 4.98 20.12 12.53
CA ILE A 155 5.17 18.68 12.34
C ILE A 155 4.24 17.99 13.34
N VAL A 156 3.29 17.21 12.84
CA VAL A 156 2.30 16.51 13.65
C VAL A 156 2.81 15.11 14.00
N HIS A 157 2.82 14.77 15.28
CA HIS A 157 3.14 13.45 15.84
C HIS A 157 1.90 12.77 16.45
N PRO A 158 1.93 11.46 16.74
CA PRO A 158 0.86 10.80 17.47
C PRO A 158 0.54 11.52 18.80
N ARG A 159 -0.75 11.67 19.07
CA ARG A 159 -1.37 12.48 20.14
C ARG A 159 -1.36 13.98 19.94
N GLU A 160 -0.77 14.50 18.87
CA GLU A 160 -0.83 15.93 18.55
C GLU A 160 -2.05 16.24 17.67
N PRO A 161 -2.56 17.48 17.74
CA PRO A 161 -3.63 17.92 16.85
C PRO A 161 -3.12 18.00 15.40
N GLY A 162 -3.92 17.51 14.46
CA GLY A 162 -3.69 17.68 13.01
C GLY A 162 -5.00 17.96 12.28
N PHE A 163 -4.88 18.34 11.02
CA PHE A 163 -6.03 18.72 10.21
C PHE A 163 -6.68 17.52 9.54
N VAL A 164 -8.01 17.53 9.49
CA VAL A 164 -8.81 16.61 8.71
C VAL A 164 -9.87 17.38 7.94
N VAL A 165 -10.10 16.98 6.69
CA VAL A 165 -11.24 17.43 5.89
C VAL A 165 -12.28 16.32 5.91
N ARG A 166 -13.49 16.64 6.33
CA ARG A 166 -14.61 15.68 6.42
C ARG A 166 -15.90 16.34 5.97
N ARG A 167 -16.93 15.53 5.73
CA ARG A 167 -18.29 16.04 5.53
C ARG A 167 -18.88 16.46 6.87
N ASP A 168 -19.61 17.58 6.86
CA ASP A 168 -20.51 17.94 7.95
C ASP A 168 -21.88 17.25 7.79
N HIS A 169 -22.82 17.59 8.66
CA HIS A 169 -24.18 17.04 8.66
C HIS A 169 -25.04 17.52 7.48
N HIS A 170 -24.63 18.58 6.79
CA HIS A 170 -25.24 19.08 5.55
C HIS A 170 -24.54 18.54 4.30
N GLY A 171 -23.46 17.76 4.47
CA GLY A 171 -22.66 17.23 3.39
C GLY A 171 -21.58 18.20 2.88
N ALA A 172 -21.44 19.40 3.41
CA ALA A 172 -20.35 20.30 3.00
C ALA A 172 -18.99 19.77 3.50
N LEU A 173 -17.91 20.01 2.74
CA LEU A 173 -16.56 19.75 3.21
C LEU A 173 -16.17 20.82 4.23
N VAL A 174 -15.69 20.38 5.39
CA VAL A 174 -15.22 21.25 6.46
C VAL A 174 -13.83 20.83 6.91
N LEU A 175 -12.99 21.81 7.21
CA LEU A 175 -11.68 21.62 7.81
C LEU A 175 -11.83 21.58 9.33
N ASP A 176 -11.38 20.51 9.94
CA ASP A 176 -11.43 20.29 11.38
C ASP A 176 -10.03 19.95 11.93
N GLN A 177 -9.85 20.10 13.23
CA GLN A 177 -8.62 19.72 13.93
C GLN A 177 -8.93 18.60 14.92
N MET A 178 -8.21 17.48 14.83
CA MET A 178 -8.44 16.29 15.66
C MET A 178 -7.12 15.74 16.19
N THR A 179 -7.17 14.90 17.22
CA THR A 179 -5.98 14.26 17.79
C THR A 179 -5.53 13.09 16.93
N TRP A 180 -4.25 13.02 16.56
CA TRP A 180 -3.74 11.92 15.73
C TRP A 180 -3.52 10.64 16.54
N GLY A 181 -4.38 9.65 16.32
CA GLY A 181 -4.26 8.31 16.85
C GLY A 181 -5.45 7.88 17.69
N PHE A 182 -6.05 6.74 17.31
CA PHE A 182 -7.14 6.13 18.06
C PHE A 182 -6.59 5.54 19.36
N PRO A 183 -7.18 5.84 20.53
CA PRO A 183 -6.76 5.23 21.77
C PRO A 183 -7.16 3.75 21.77
N VAL A 184 -6.18 2.86 21.70
CA VAL A 184 -6.39 1.42 21.88
C VAL A 184 -5.84 1.00 23.24
N ILE A 185 -6.71 0.44 24.07
CA ILE A 185 -6.34 -0.16 25.35
C ILE A 185 -6.00 -1.62 25.10
N LEU A 186 -4.74 -1.97 25.38
CA LEU A 186 -4.28 -3.36 25.33
C LEU A 186 -4.27 -3.94 26.75
N ASN A 187 -4.46 -5.25 26.86
CA ASN A 187 -4.33 -5.95 28.14
C ASN A 187 -2.88 -6.39 28.36
N GLY A 188 -2.39 -6.21 29.58
CA GLY A 188 -1.09 -6.68 30.03
C GLY A 188 -1.08 -8.19 30.27
N LYS A 189 0.11 -8.74 30.55
CA LYS A 189 0.31 -10.19 30.78
C LYS A 189 -0.54 -10.78 31.91
N ARG A 190 -1.08 -9.95 32.82
CA ARG A 190 -1.95 -10.36 33.94
C ARG A 190 -3.41 -9.92 33.75
N GLY A 191 -3.79 -9.55 32.52
CA GLY A 191 -5.14 -9.08 32.19
C GLY A 191 -5.44 -7.64 32.59
N GLN A 192 -4.49 -6.91 33.18
CA GLN A 192 -4.68 -5.52 33.57
C GLN A 192 -4.69 -4.59 32.33
N PRO A 193 -5.60 -3.61 32.26
CA PRO A 193 -5.59 -2.63 31.17
C PRO A 193 -4.31 -1.79 31.21
N LEU A 194 -3.63 -1.68 30.07
CA LEU A 194 -2.44 -0.83 29.91
C LEU A 194 -2.84 0.59 29.51
N LYS A 195 -1.91 1.54 29.66
CA LYS A 195 -2.10 2.92 29.18
C LYS A 195 -2.47 2.92 27.69
N PRO A 196 -3.51 3.66 27.28
CA PRO A 196 -3.94 3.70 25.88
C PRO A 196 -2.81 4.11 24.95
N LYS A 197 -2.61 3.32 23.88
CA LYS A 197 -1.65 3.63 22.81
C LYS A 197 -2.39 4.29 21.64
N PRO A 198 -1.88 5.41 21.11
CA PRO A 198 -2.44 6.07 19.94
C PRO A 198 -2.10 5.23 18.71
N VAL A 199 -3.11 4.62 18.11
CA VAL A 199 -2.96 3.94 16.83
C VAL A 199 -3.21 4.95 15.73
N ASN A 200 -2.11 5.52 15.23
CA ASN A 200 -2.08 6.62 14.26
C ASN A 200 -2.19 6.15 12.80
N ASN A 201 -1.92 4.86 12.54
CA ASN A 201 -2.00 4.26 11.20
C ASN A 201 -2.97 3.08 11.15
N ALA A 202 -3.86 3.07 10.16
CA ALA A 202 -4.78 1.99 9.84
C ALA A 202 -4.32 1.26 8.58
N ARG A 203 -4.02 -0.04 8.65
CA ARG A 203 -3.69 -0.81 7.44
C ARG A 203 -4.92 -1.02 6.57
N PHE A 204 -4.78 -0.84 5.25
CA PHE A 204 -5.86 -1.01 4.29
C PHE A 204 -6.47 -2.42 4.36
N ASP A 205 -5.63 -3.46 4.42
CA ASP A 205 -6.04 -4.87 4.55
C ASP A 205 -6.79 -5.22 5.86
N LYS A 206 -6.88 -4.26 6.78
CA LYS A 206 -7.63 -4.37 8.04
C LYS A 206 -8.86 -3.46 8.10
N LEU A 207 -9.17 -2.76 7.01
CA LEU A 207 -10.34 -1.87 6.95
C LEU A 207 -11.65 -2.62 7.12
N ASP A 208 -11.80 -3.84 6.60
CA ASP A 208 -13.00 -4.65 6.74
C ASP A 208 -13.07 -5.46 8.05
N LYS A 209 -11.98 -5.46 8.83
CA LYS A 209 -11.79 -6.20 10.08
C LYS A 209 -11.76 -5.25 11.28
N PHE A 210 -10.56 -5.02 11.84
CA PHE A 210 -10.38 -4.22 13.05
C PHE A 210 -10.95 -2.81 12.90
N TRP A 211 -10.80 -2.18 11.74
CA TRP A 211 -11.30 -0.84 11.48
C TRP A 211 -12.72 -0.82 10.91
N GLY A 212 -13.37 -1.98 10.74
CA GLY A 212 -14.65 -2.15 10.07
C GLY A 212 -15.77 -1.29 10.63
N ARG A 213 -15.74 -1.03 11.95
CA ARG A 213 -16.69 -0.14 12.63
C ARG A 213 -16.68 1.29 12.06
N TRP A 214 -15.51 1.79 11.64
CA TRP A 214 -15.33 3.16 11.15
C TRP A 214 -15.25 3.24 9.63
N SER A 215 -14.52 2.34 9.00
CA SER A 215 -14.31 2.35 7.55
C SER A 215 -15.61 2.13 6.75
N ARG A 216 -16.56 1.35 7.29
CA ARG A 216 -17.87 1.07 6.65
C ARG A 216 -18.85 2.23 6.76
N VAL A 217 -18.58 3.22 7.61
CA VAL A 217 -19.45 4.37 7.85
C VAL A 217 -18.85 5.58 7.13
N PRO A 218 -19.42 6.04 5.99
CA PRO A 218 -18.90 7.18 5.24
C PRO A 218 -18.67 8.43 6.09
N ALA A 219 -19.56 8.69 7.05
CA ALA A 219 -19.44 9.82 7.99
C ALA A 219 -18.21 9.74 8.91
N GLN A 220 -17.55 8.58 9.03
CA GLN A 220 -16.33 8.36 9.82
C GLN A 220 -15.07 8.28 8.96
N ARG A 221 -15.15 8.65 7.68
CA ARG A 221 -13.99 8.82 6.80
C ARG A 221 -13.65 10.29 6.64
N CYS A 222 -12.37 10.58 6.47
CA CYS A 222 -11.84 11.92 6.26
C CYS A 222 -10.68 11.89 5.26
N LEU A 223 -10.32 13.06 4.76
CA LEU A 223 -9.08 13.32 4.05
C LEU A 223 -8.13 14.01 5.05
N VAL A 224 -6.87 13.62 5.08
CA VAL A 224 -5.85 14.23 5.94
C VAL A 224 -4.92 15.05 5.03
N PRO A 225 -5.06 16.38 4.99
CA PRO A 225 -4.18 17.23 4.19
C PRO A 225 -2.73 17.08 4.65
N THR A 226 -1.85 16.80 3.69
CA THR A 226 -0.44 16.52 3.96
C THR A 226 0.42 17.19 2.89
N ALA A 227 1.42 17.95 3.31
CA ALA A 227 2.47 18.45 2.43
C ALA A 227 3.63 17.47 2.34
N HIS A 228 4.05 16.91 3.48
CA HIS A 228 5.14 15.95 3.57
C HIS A 228 4.84 14.89 4.62
N TYR A 229 5.22 13.65 4.40
CA TYR A 229 5.29 12.62 5.45
C TYR A 229 6.73 12.18 5.63
N ALA A 230 7.10 11.68 6.81
CA ALA A 230 8.45 11.18 7.04
C ALA A 230 8.48 9.70 7.40
N GLU A 231 9.50 9.04 6.89
CA GLU A 231 9.86 7.67 7.26
C GLU A 231 11.23 7.64 7.93
N ALA A 232 11.43 6.62 8.76
CA ALA A 232 12.70 6.34 9.38
C ALA A 232 13.52 5.45 8.45
N GLU A 233 14.63 5.96 7.92
CA GLU A 233 15.48 5.23 6.98
C GLU A 233 16.80 4.85 7.62
N GLY A 234 17.27 3.63 7.34
CA GLY A 234 18.55 3.11 7.83
C GLY A 234 18.43 2.13 9.01
N PRO A 235 19.57 1.66 9.55
CA PRO A 235 19.58 0.64 10.58
C PRO A 235 19.05 1.14 11.92
N SER A 236 18.45 0.22 12.70
CA SER A 236 17.91 0.50 14.02
C SER A 236 18.99 1.11 14.92
N GLY A 237 18.62 2.16 15.66
CA GLY A 237 19.56 2.95 16.47
C GLY A 237 20.24 4.10 15.73
N GLU A 238 20.38 4.03 14.40
CA GLU A 238 21.04 5.06 13.59
C GLU A 238 20.14 5.71 12.53
N MET A 239 18.86 5.34 12.53
CA MET A 239 17.88 5.81 11.55
C MET A 239 17.87 7.33 11.42
N ARG A 240 17.71 7.76 10.18
CA ARG A 240 17.59 9.16 9.78
C ARG A 240 16.17 9.46 9.32
N THR A 241 15.83 10.74 9.36
CA THR A 241 14.53 11.22 8.88
C THR A 241 14.60 11.43 7.37
N THR A 242 13.73 10.75 6.63
CA THR A 242 13.56 10.96 5.20
C THR A 242 12.16 11.50 4.95
N TRP A 243 12.07 12.67 4.32
CA TRP A 243 10.81 13.33 3.98
C TRP A 243 10.38 12.98 2.56
N LEU A 244 9.10 12.69 2.39
CA LEU A 244 8.48 12.39 1.11
C LEU A 244 7.32 13.35 0.86
N SER A 245 7.22 13.86 -0.37
CA SER A 245 6.14 14.73 -0.86
C SER A 245 5.82 14.41 -2.32
N LEU A 246 4.76 15.02 -2.86
CA LEU A 246 4.42 14.84 -4.27
C LEU A 246 5.04 15.94 -5.13
N LYS A 247 5.45 15.59 -6.35
CA LYS A 247 5.94 16.57 -7.34
C LYS A 247 4.80 17.36 -7.96
N SER A 248 3.65 16.70 -8.13
CA SER A 248 2.45 17.23 -8.77
C SER A 248 1.69 18.27 -7.95
N THR A 249 1.80 18.25 -6.61
CA THR A 249 1.05 19.15 -5.73
C THR A 249 1.77 19.43 -4.42
N PRO A 250 1.74 20.68 -3.90
CA PRO A 250 2.34 21.01 -2.60
C PRO A 250 1.59 20.42 -1.40
N VAL A 251 0.30 20.07 -1.56
CA VAL A 251 -0.53 19.42 -0.55
C VAL A 251 -1.37 18.33 -1.21
N PHE A 252 -1.42 17.16 -0.61
CA PHE A 252 -2.20 16.01 -1.09
C PHE A 252 -3.14 15.47 0.00
N ALA A 253 -4.10 14.65 -0.43
CA ALA A 253 -5.04 13.99 0.46
C ALA A 253 -4.55 12.61 0.86
N TRP A 254 -4.27 12.41 2.15
CA TRP A 254 -4.06 11.09 2.71
C TRP A 254 -5.40 10.55 3.23
N ALA A 255 -5.82 9.37 2.77
CA ALA A 255 -7.02 8.72 3.25
C ALA A 255 -6.99 8.52 4.77
N GLY A 256 -8.05 8.93 5.48
CA GLY A 256 -8.15 8.83 6.93
C GLY A 256 -9.50 8.31 7.42
N LEU A 257 -9.50 7.85 8.67
CA LEU A 257 -10.70 7.53 9.45
C LEU A 257 -10.74 8.43 10.68
N TRP A 258 -11.93 8.77 11.16
CA TRP A 258 -12.10 9.59 12.36
C TRP A 258 -13.30 9.14 13.21
N ALA A 259 -13.24 9.48 14.49
CA ALA A 259 -14.33 9.27 15.43
C ALA A 259 -14.23 10.25 16.61
N THR A 260 -15.31 10.38 17.37
CA THR A 260 -15.26 11.00 18.69
C THR A 260 -15.08 9.92 19.75
N HIS A 261 -14.00 10.01 20.51
CA HIS A 261 -13.74 9.18 21.68
C HIS A 261 -14.20 9.90 22.95
N GLU A 262 -14.74 9.17 23.93
CA GLU A 262 -15.28 9.74 25.17
C GLU A 262 -14.22 10.55 25.94
N ASP A 263 -13.03 9.98 26.16
CA ASP A 263 -11.98 10.64 26.94
C ASP A 263 -11.04 11.55 26.12
N TRP A 264 -10.90 11.30 24.82
CA TRP A 264 -9.87 11.94 23.98
C TRP A 264 -10.48 12.94 23.00
N GLY A 265 -11.81 13.06 22.99
CA GLY A 265 -12.54 13.87 22.02
C GLY A 265 -12.35 13.36 20.58
N PRO A 266 -12.42 14.25 19.58
CA PRO A 266 -12.19 13.89 18.18
C PRO A 266 -10.79 13.32 17.94
N VAL A 267 -10.73 12.13 17.37
CA VAL A 267 -9.50 11.42 17.00
C VAL A 267 -9.52 10.99 15.54
N TYR A 268 -8.35 10.89 14.91
CA TYR A 268 -8.22 10.37 13.55
C TYR A 268 -7.02 9.42 13.40
N THR A 269 -7.03 8.61 12.35
CA THR A 269 -5.94 7.70 11.96
C THR A 269 -5.79 7.76 10.45
N CYS A 270 -4.59 7.52 9.95
CA CYS A 270 -4.30 7.61 8.53
C CYS A 270 -4.13 6.22 7.91
N VAL A 271 -4.64 6.01 6.70
CA VAL A 271 -4.71 4.70 6.06
C VAL A 271 -3.41 4.39 5.31
N MET A 272 -2.85 3.21 5.55
CA MET A 272 -1.59 2.74 4.96
C MET A 272 -1.83 1.57 4.01
N THR A 273 -1.10 1.55 2.91
CA THR A 273 -1.01 0.42 1.97
C THR A 273 0.45 -0.01 1.82
N ASP A 274 0.72 -1.07 1.06
CA ASP A 274 2.08 -1.49 0.72
C ASP A 274 2.78 -0.38 -0.09
N ASN A 275 4.08 -0.18 0.12
CA ASN A 275 4.82 0.88 -0.55
C ASN A 275 5.10 0.53 -2.03
N ALA A 276 5.43 1.55 -2.82
CA ALA A 276 5.95 1.37 -4.17
C ALA A 276 7.24 0.52 -4.10
N PRO A 277 7.43 -0.49 -4.96
CA PRO A 277 8.63 -1.32 -4.94
C PRO A 277 9.95 -0.54 -5.03
N GLU A 278 9.92 0.62 -5.72
CA GLU A 278 11.05 1.54 -5.89
C GLU A 278 11.40 2.33 -4.63
N LEU A 279 10.49 2.37 -3.64
CA LEU A 279 10.66 3.05 -2.35
C LEU A 279 10.76 2.06 -1.18
N ALA A 280 10.86 0.75 -1.48
CA ALA A 280 10.90 -0.31 -0.48
C ALA A 280 12.18 -0.30 0.38
N ASP A 281 13.23 0.39 -0.07
CA ASP A 281 14.45 0.67 0.70
C ASP A 281 14.19 1.68 1.84
N ILE A 282 13.20 2.55 1.69
CA ILE A 282 12.82 3.54 2.70
C ILE A 282 11.89 2.92 3.74
N HIS A 283 10.80 2.27 3.31
CA HIS A 283 9.81 1.66 4.22
C HIS A 283 8.90 0.64 3.50
N ASP A 284 8.34 -0.34 4.23
CA ASP A 284 7.48 -1.41 3.68
C ASP A 284 6.07 -0.94 3.27
N ARG A 285 5.66 0.22 3.77
CA ARG A 285 4.32 0.80 3.61
C ARG A 285 4.38 2.30 3.32
N SER A 286 3.34 2.79 2.67
CA SER A 286 3.14 4.21 2.38
C SER A 286 1.71 4.64 2.69
N PRO A 287 1.48 5.96 2.81
CA PRO A 287 0.14 6.53 2.80
C PRO A 287 -0.71 6.04 1.61
N VAL A 288 -2.00 5.85 1.84
CA VAL A 288 -3.00 5.81 0.76
C VAL A 288 -3.29 7.24 0.34
N ILE A 289 -2.68 7.66 -0.76
CA ILE A 289 -2.82 8.99 -1.33
C ILE A 289 -3.97 8.98 -2.34
N LEU A 290 -4.86 9.97 -2.24
CA LEU A 290 -6.06 10.10 -3.06
C LEU A 290 -5.93 11.29 -4.03
N ALA A 291 -6.16 11.03 -5.31
CA ALA A 291 -6.26 12.08 -6.32
C ALA A 291 -7.56 12.91 -6.09
N PRO A 292 -7.61 14.19 -6.52
CA PRO A 292 -8.78 15.05 -6.35
C PRO A 292 -10.11 14.43 -6.78
N GLU A 293 -10.12 13.72 -7.92
CA GLU A 293 -11.26 13.02 -8.48
C GLU A 293 -11.76 11.84 -7.61
N ASP A 294 -10.92 11.33 -6.71
CA ASP A 294 -11.21 10.18 -5.86
C ASP A 294 -11.65 10.56 -4.44
N TRP A 295 -11.57 11.84 -4.06
CA TRP A 295 -11.96 12.32 -2.74
C TRP A 295 -13.41 12.02 -2.42
N GLU A 296 -14.30 12.24 -3.40
CA GLU A 296 -15.73 11.98 -3.25
C GLU A 296 -15.99 10.50 -2.98
N ALA A 297 -15.42 9.63 -3.82
CA ALA A 297 -15.56 8.20 -3.69
C ALA A 297 -15.05 7.71 -2.33
N TRP A 298 -13.90 8.20 -1.87
CA TRP A 298 -13.40 7.89 -0.53
C TRP A 298 -14.39 8.32 0.54
N LEU A 299 -15.00 9.51 0.45
CA LEU A 299 -15.88 10.03 1.48
C LEU A 299 -17.29 9.43 1.46
N THR A 300 -17.76 8.81 0.36
CA THR A 300 -19.16 8.40 0.23
C THR A 300 -19.39 6.95 -0.20
N ALA A 301 -18.48 6.34 -0.97
CA ALA A 301 -18.71 5.01 -1.54
C ALA A 301 -18.73 3.89 -0.49
N PRO A 302 -19.39 2.75 -0.78
CA PRO A 302 -19.27 1.53 0.01
C PRO A 302 -17.81 1.06 0.12
N LEU A 303 -17.46 0.40 1.23
CA LEU A 303 -16.09 -0.03 1.51
C LEU A 303 -15.52 -0.96 0.43
N GLU A 304 -16.39 -1.78 -0.17
CA GLU A 304 -16.04 -2.76 -1.20
C GLU A 304 -15.47 -2.07 -2.45
N GLU A 305 -15.96 -0.89 -2.82
CA GLU A 305 -15.49 -0.11 -3.96
C GLU A 305 -14.13 0.56 -3.70
N LEU A 306 -13.79 0.76 -2.42
CA LEU A 306 -12.55 1.43 -2.02
C LEU A 306 -11.31 0.57 -2.24
N ARG A 307 -11.45 -0.75 -2.51
CA ARG A 307 -10.33 -1.67 -2.80
C ARG A 307 -9.39 -1.16 -3.89
N ARG A 308 -9.89 -0.32 -4.81
CA ARG A 308 -9.08 0.34 -5.86
C ARG A 308 -8.01 1.30 -5.31
N PHE A 309 -8.11 1.70 -4.04
CA PHE A 309 -7.16 2.56 -3.33
C PHE A 309 -6.10 1.77 -2.54
N ASP A 310 -6.18 0.43 -2.49
CA ASP A 310 -5.15 -0.42 -1.88
C ASP A 310 -3.96 -0.60 -2.83
N ARG A 311 -3.29 0.52 -3.13
CA ARG A 311 -2.14 0.57 -4.03
C ARG A 311 -1.26 1.77 -3.66
N PRO A 312 0.07 1.66 -3.80
CA PRO A 312 0.96 2.78 -3.57
C PRO A 312 0.74 3.92 -4.57
N TRP A 313 1.09 5.13 -4.15
CA TRP A 313 1.26 6.25 -5.08
C TRP A 313 2.51 6.02 -5.95
N PRO A 314 2.51 6.40 -7.25
CA PRO A 314 3.66 6.17 -8.12
C PRO A 314 4.92 6.86 -7.60
N ALA A 315 6.02 6.10 -7.45
CA ALA A 315 7.32 6.64 -7.05
C ALA A 315 7.85 7.73 -8.01
N SER A 316 7.45 7.67 -9.28
CA SER A 316 7.79 8.68 -10.29
C SER A 316 7.26 10.08 -9.96
N ASP A 317 6.16 10.19 -9.23
CA ASP A 317 5.55 11.45 -8.77
C ASP A 317 5.91 11.80 -7.32
N THR A 318 6.84 11.05 -6.69
CA THR A 318 7.27 11.30 -5.32
C THR A 318 8.62 12.01 -5.30
N ASN A 319 8.70 13.12 -4.56
CA ASN A 319 9.94 13.77 -4.18
C ASN A 319 10.46 13.17 -2.87
N ILE A 320 11.77 12.94 -2.78
CA ILE A 320 12.41 12.30 -1.63
C ILE A 320 13.54 13.20 -1.15
N VAL A 321 13.49 13.58 0.11
CA VAL A 321 14.53 14.38 0.76
C VAL A 321 15.06 13.63 1.96
N ARG A 322 16.23 13.00 1.77
CA ARG A 322 16.99 12.33 2.82
C ARG A 322 17.73 13.37 3.64
N THR A 323 17.58 13.33 4.96
CA THR A 323 18.23 14.31 5.86
C THR A 323 19.26 13.61 6.75
N PRO A 324 20.27 14.34 7.26
CA PRO A 324 21.16 13.79 8.28
C PRO A 324 20.51 13.77 9.67
N VAL A 325 19.25 14.19 9.84
CA VAL A 325 18.60 14.34 11.15
C VAL A 325 18.26 12.96 11.73
N PRO A 326 18.78 12.61 12.92
CA PRO A 326 18.40 11.35 13.58
C PRO A 326 16.88 11.27 13.80
N TRP A 327 16.29 10.12 13.52
CA TRP A 327 14.85 9.89 13.67
C TRP A 327 14.35 10.18 15.10
N SER A 328 15.20 9.93 16.10
CA SER A 328 14.94 10.18 17.53
C SER A 328 14.76 11.67 17.87
N LYS A 329 15.17 12.60 17.01
CA LYS A 329 15.00 14.05 17.20
C LYS A 329 13.62 14.57 16.79
N GLY A 330 12.71 13.69 16.36
CA GLY A 330 11.33 14.08 16.05
C GLY A 330 11.21 14.98 14.82
N GLY A 331 12.17 14.93 13.89
CA GLY A 331 12.18 15.77 12.70
C GLY A 331 12.35 17.27 12.98
N ARG A 332 12.74 17.66 14.21
CA ARG A 332 13.05 19.06 14.55
C ARG A 332 14.39 19.43 13.92
N GLU A 333 14.33 20.28 12.91
CA GLU A 333 15.49 20.78 12.18
C GLU A 333 15.91 22.14 12.76
N ASP A 334 16.75 22.16 13.80
CA ASP A 334 17.24 23.43 14.37
C ASP A 334 18.25 24.16 13.44
N ALA A 335 18.64 23.56 12.28
CA ALA A 335 19.73 24.09 11.45
C ALA A 335 19.70 23.81 9.93
N TYR A 336 18.67 23.17 9.36
CA TYR A 336 18.71 22.70 7.95
C TYR A 336 17.58 23.22 7.03
N LEU A 337 16.86 24.26 7.47
CA LEU A 337 15.72 24.86 6.76
C LEU A 337 16.05 25.50 5.39
N GLY A 338 17.31 25.52 4.95
CA GLY A 338 17.69 26.00 3.62
C GLY A 338 17.59 24.96 2.50
N ALA A 339 17.31 23.68 2.79
CA ALA A 339 17.55 22.58 1.85
C ALA A 339 16.31 21.81 1.36
N LEU A 340 15.12 22.03 1.91
CA LEU A 340 13.90 21.61 1.21
C LEU A 340 13.64 22.67 0.15
N PRO A 341 13.70 22.35 -1.17
CA PRO A 341 13.35 23.33 -2.17
C PRO A 341 11.96 23.85 -1.80
N SER A 342 11.85 25.17 -1.63
CA SER A 342 10.55 25.83 -1.71
C SER A 342 9.92 25.28 -2.98
N ALA A 343 8.83 24.53 -2.85
CA ALA A 343 8.07 24.12 -4.01
C ALA A 343 7.87 25.39 -4.87
N PRO A 344 8.15 25.38 -6.18
CA PRO A 344 8.17 26.60 -7.00
C PRO A 344 6.78 27.22 -7.23
N TRP A 345 5.82 26.97 -6.34
CA TRP A 345 4.43 27.34 -6.47
C TRP A 345 4.02 28.10 -5.22
N LEU A 346 3.76 29.39 -5.46
CA LEU A 346 3.37 30.52 -4.61
C LEU A 346 2.59 30.19 -3.33
#